data_AF-A0A6B3R0J5-F1
#
_entry.id   AF-A0A6B3R0J5-F1
#
_cell.length_a   1.000
_cell.length_b   1.000
_cell.length_c   1.000
_cell.angle_alpha   90.00
_cell.angle_beta   90.00
_cell.angle_gamma   90.00
#
_symmetry.space_group_name_H-M   'P 1'
#
loop_
_entity.id
_entity.type
_entity.pdbx_description
1 polymer ?
#
loop_
_entity_poly.entity_id
_entity_poly.type
_entity_poly.pdbx_seq_one_letter_code
_entity_poly.pdbx_strand_id
1 'polypeptide(L)'
;MLSMTPPALSGRPPLPVRPQPHERDGRQPQPGGGQPHPHTAQHDDTAARELLAALYTDYAPLVVRTAVRVLRPDDRDLVDDLAQDVWLDTWRHLLRGNEVHHPAGFLATRTRRRAIDHYRLARVRREQATDYTDDVALHRITRMIGDAA
;
A
#
# COMPACT_ATOMS: atom_id res chain seq x y z
N MET A 1 3.82 59.73 -34.16
CA MET A 1 4.08 58.44 -34.83
C MET A 1 4.80 57.53 -33.86
N LEU A 2 4.06 56.62 -33.21
CA LEU A 2 4.60 55.58 -32.31
C LEU A 2 4.04 54.25 -32.83
N SER A 3 4.91 53.46 -33.45
CA SER A 3 4.58 52.12 -33.96
C SER A 3 4.45 51.17 -32.77
N MET A 4 3.25 50.62 -32.56
CA MET A 4 3.01 49.49 -31.67
C MET A 4 3.34 48.19 -32.40
N THR A 5 4.39 47.51 -31.95
CA THR A 5 4.75 46.14 -32.37
C THR A 5 3.93 45.14 -31.55
N PRO A 6 3.24 44.15 -32.15
CA PRO A 6 2.49 43.14 -31.42
C PRO A 6 3.42 42.08 -30.79
N PRO A 7 3.10 41.53 -29.61
CA PRO A 7 3.89 40.45 -29.01
C PRO A 7 3.68 39.13 -29.74
N ALA A 8 4.79 38.52 -30.13
CA ALA A 8 4.84 37.20 -30.74
C ALA A 8 4.36 36.12 -29.75
N LEU A 9 3.38 35.33 -30.19
CA LEU A 9 2.94 34.10 -29.54
C LEU A 9 4.11 33.10 -29.51
N SER A 10 4.78 32.99 -28.36
CA SER A 10 5.75 31.92 -28.12
C SER A 10 5.02 30.58 -28.08
N GLY A 11 5.23 29.80 -29.13
CA GLY A 11 4.75 28.44 -29.29
C GLY A 11 5.22 27.55 -28.14
N ARG A 12 4.27 26.78 -27.60
CA ARG A 12 4.56 25.66 -26.70
C ARG A 12 5.55 24.70 -27.38
N PRO A 13 6.58 24.21 -26.67
CA PRO A 13 7.40 23.12 -27.18
C PRO A 13 6.53 21.86 -27.40
N PRO A 14 6.75 21.09 -28.48
CA PRO A 14 6.02 19.86 -28.70
C PRO A 14 6.32 18.86 -27.57
N LEU A 15 5.27 18.26 -27.03
CA LEU A 15 5.38 17.20 -26.03
C LEU A 15 6.20 16.01 -26.58
N PRO A 16 6.95 15.30 -25.73
CA PRO A 16 7.64 14.08 -26.15
C PRO A 16 6.63 13.05 -26.66
N VAL A 17 6.86 12.57 -27.88
CA VAL A 17 6.11 11.50 -28.52
C VAL A 17 6.18 10.26 -27.63
N ARG A 18 5.03 9.73 -27.20
CA ARG A 18 4.95 8.42 -26.54
C ARG A 18 5.60 7.37 -27.47
N PRO A 19 6.53 6.53 -26.98
CA PRO A 19 6.95 5.36 -27.73
C PRO A 19 5.71 4.54 -28.07
N GLN A 20 5.57 4.17 -29.35
CA GLN A 20 4.50 3.28 -29.78
C GLN A 20 4.62 1.94 -29.04
N PRO A 21 3.49 1.28 -28.72
CA PRO A 21 3.54 -0.08 -28.17
C PRO A 21 4.22 -0.95 -29.21
N HIS A 22 5.36 -1.54 -28.84
CA HIS A 22 6.03 -2.51 -29.67
C HIS A 22 5.03 -3.63 -29.97
N GLU A 23 4.80 -3.78 -31.27
CA GLU A 23 4.10 -4.89 -31.88
C GLU A 23 4.59 -6.20 -31.27
N ARG A 24 3.62 -7.02 -30.89
CA ARG A 24 3.82 -8.35 -30.31
C ARG A 24 4.57 -9.21 -31.32
N ASP A 25 5.89 -9.21 -31.23
CA ASP A 25 6.74 -10.13 -31.98
C ASP A 25 6.40 -11.55 -31.50
N GLY A 26 5.86 -12.36 -32.42
CA GLY A 26 5.34 -13.70 -32.20
C GLY A 26 6.43 -14.74 -31.92
N ARG A 27 7.26 -14.52 -30.89
CA ARG A 27 8.13 -15.54 -30.31
C ARG A 27 7.66 -15.82 -28.89
N GLN A 28 6.79 -16.83 -28.75
CA GLN A 28 6.65 -17.52 -27.47
C GLN A 28 8.05 -17.98 -27.03
N PRO A 29 8.57 -17.56 -25.86
CA PRO A 29 9.66 -18.28 -25.25
C PRO A 29 9.14 -19.68 -24.92
N GLN A 30 9.85 -20.70 -25.40
CA GLN A 30 9.59 -22.10 -25.09
C GLN A 30 9.49 -22.27 -23.56
N PRO A 31 8.63 -23.17 -23.04
CA PRO A 31 8.61 -23.53 -21.63
C PRO A 31 9.89 -24.33 -21.34
N GLY A 32 11.01 -23.61 -21.17
CA GLY A 32 12.26 -24.15 -20.69
C GLY A 32 12.02 -24.75 -19.32
N GLY A 33 12.40 -26.02 -19.18
CA GLY A 33 12.07 -26.89 -18.05
C GLY A 33 12.27 -26.19 -16.71
N GLY A 34 11.33 -26.46 -15.80
CA GLY A 34 11.34 -25.96 -14.43
C GLY A 34 12.68 -26.23 -13.78
N GLN A 35 13.56 -25.24 -13.81
CA GLN A 35 14.63 -25.12 -12.85
C GLN A 35 13.92 -25.00 -11.50
N PRO A 36 14.11 -25.94 -10.56
CA PRO A 36 13.65 -25.73 -9.21
C PRO A 36 14.27 -24.41 -8.75
N HIS A 37 13.42 -23.45 -8.38
CA HIS A 37 13.87 -22.24 -7.73
C HIS A 37 14.80 -22.65 -6.59
N PRO A 38 16.03 -22.13 -6.52
CA PRO A 38 16.93 -22.52 -5.46
C PRO A 38 16.27 -22.14 -4.13
N HIS A 39 15.98 -23.13 -3.29
CA HIS A 39 15.57 -22.97 -1.89
C HIS A 39 16.71 -22.41 -1.01
N THR A 40 17.51 -21.50 -1.54
CA THR A 40 18.65 -20.90 -0.83
C THR A 40 18.20 -19.64 -0.10
N ALA A 41 17.39 -19.82 0.94
CA ALA A 41 17.14 -18.82 1.97
C ALA A 41 16.83 -19.45 3.35
N GLN A 42 17.06 -20.76 3.53
CA GLN A 42 16.65 -21.44 4.77
C GLN A 42 17.53 -21.13 5.99
N HIS A 43 18.73 -20.58 5.82
CA HIS A 43 19.68 -20.45 6.93
C HIS A 43 19.53 -19.16 7.78
N ASP A 44 18.88 -18.12 7.27
CA ASP A 44 18.67 -16.86 8.01
C ASP A 44 17.26 -16.78 8.67
N ASP A 45 16.37 -17.70 8.29
CA ASP A 45 15.01 -17.79 8.81
C ASP A 45 14.96 -18.29 10.26
N THR A 46 15.84 -19.20 10.67
CA THR A 46 15.76 -19.85 11.99
C THR A 46 16.04 -18.86 13.12
N ALA A 47 17.12 -18.07 13.02
CA ALA A 47 17.45 -17.07 14.02
C ALA A 47 16.36 -15.98 14.12
N ALA A 48 15.84 -15.53 12.98
CA ALA A 48 14.73 -14.60 12.95
C ALA A 48 13.47 -15.19 13.64
N ARG A 49 13.19 -16.49 13.47
CA ARG A 49 12.03 -17.15 14.09
C ARG A 49 12.17 -17.22 15.59
N GLU A 50 13.35 -17.58 16.08
CA GLU A 50 13.66 -17.62 17.51
C GLU A 50 13.54 -16.23 18.15
N LEU A 51 14.10 -15.21 17.50
CA LEU A 51 13.96 -13.82 17.94
C LEU A 51 12.50 -13.35 17.95
N LEU A 52 11.73 -13.66 16.90
CA LEU A 52 10.30 -13.32 16.87
C LEU A 52 9.53 -14.04 17.98
N ALA A 53 9.81 -15.32 18.23
CA ALA A 53 9.15 -16.09 19.27
C ALA A 53 9.45 -15.53 20.67
N ALA A 54 10.70 -15.12 20.93
CA ALA A 54 11.06 -14.45 22.17
C ALA A 54 10.32 -13.11 22.32
N LEU A 55 10.32 -12.27 21.28
CA LEU A 55 9.58 -11.01 21.27
C LEU A 55 8.08 -11.20 21.49
N TYR A 56 7.48 -12.22 20.86
CA TYR A 56 6.07 -12.51 21.00
C TYR A 56 5.73 -12.91 22.44
N THR A 57 6.51 -13.82 23.02
CA THR A 57 6.33 -14.30 24.40
C THR A 57 6.35 -13.13 25.39
N ASP A 58 7.32 -12.22 25.25
CA ASP A 58 7.53 -11.14 26.20
C ASP A 58 6.58 -9.95 25.98
N TYR A 59 6.20 -9.69 24.74
CA TYR A 59 5.54 -8.42 24.37
C TYR A 59 4.15 -8.57 23.72
N ALA A 60 3.61 -9.78 23.54
CA ALA A 60 2.21 -9.96 23.09
C ALA A 60 1.19 -9.15 23.92
N PRO A 61 1.22 -9.17 25.26
CA PRO A 61 0.31 -8.35 26.05
C PRO A 61 0.51 -6.85 25.84
N LEU A 62 1.74 -6.40 25.56
CA LEU A 62 2.02 -4.98 25.29
C LEU A 62 1.39 -4.54 23.98
N VAL A 63 1.52 -5.32 22.91
CA VAL A 63 0.95 -5.02 21.60
C VAL A 63 -0.57 -4.92 21.72
N VAL A 64 -1.22 -5.92 22.32
CA VAL A 64 -2.68 -5.93 22.53
C VAL A 64 -3.15 -4.73 23.36
N ARG A 65 -2.52 -4.46 24.51
CA ARG A 65 -2.86 -3.28 25.33
C ARG A 65 -2.67 -1.97 24.59
N THR A 66 -1.64 -1.88 23.75
CA THR A 66 -1.39 -0.69 22.94
C THR A 66 -2.45 -0.55 21.85
N ALA A 67 -2.81 -1.63 21.15
CA ALA A 67 -3.86 -1.68 20.15
C ALA A 67 -5.21 -1.22 20.73
N VAL A 68 -5.60 -1.77 21.89
CA VAL A 68 -6.78 -1.32 22.65
C VAL A 68 -6.67 0.17 22.99
N ARG A 69 -5.53 0.68 23.43
CA ARG A 69 -5.43 2.12 23.76
C ARG A 69 -5.54 3.05 22.56
N VAL A 70 -5.12 2.61 21.37
CA VAL A 70 -5.08 3.47 20.17
C VAL A 70 -6.34 3.35 19.30
N LEU A 71 -7.03 2.21 19.36
CA LEU A 71 -8.29 2.00 18.65
C LEU A 71 -9.45 2.67 19.39
N ARG A 72 -10.43 3.17 18.64
CA ARG A 72 -11.68 3.69 19.19
C ARG A 72 -12.46 2.55 19.85
N PRO A 73 -13.38 2.87 20.80
CA PRO A 73 -14.22 1.85 21.43
C PRO A 73 -15.01 1.00 20.43
N ASP A 74 -15.49 1.60 19.34
CA ASP A 74 -16.30 0.90 18.33
C ASP A 74 -15.49 -0.05 17.45
N ASP A 75 -14.16 0.14 17.38
CA ASP A 75 -13.23 -0.62 16.53
C ASP A 75 -12.43 -1.65 17.34
N ARG A 76 -12.98 -2.11 18.47
CA ARG A 76 -12.29 -3.02 19.41
C ARG A 76 -12.12 -4.43 18.87
N ASP A 77 -12.99 -4.85 17.95
CA ASP A 77 -12.91 -6.10 17.22
C ASP A 77 -11.64 -6.18 16.33
N LEU A 78 -11.10 -5.04 15.89
CA LEU A 78 -9.89 -4.96 15.07
C LEU A 78 -8.58 -5.14 15.85
N VAL A 79 -8.64 -5.30 17.18
CA VAL A 79 -7.44 -5.40 18.03
C VAL A 79 -6.55 -6.57 17.61
N ASP A 80 -7.15 -7.74 17.37
CA ASP A 80 -6.40 -8.95 17.03
C ASP A 80 -5.80 -8.86 15.63
N ASP A 81 -6.55 -8.35 14.66
CA ASP A 81 -6.07 -8.11 13.29
C ASP A 81 -4.88 -7.14 13.28
N LEU A 82 -5.00 -6.05 14.03
CA LEU A 82 -3.93 -5.06 14.14
C LEU A 82 -2.70 -5.64 14.83
N ALA A 83 -2.89 -6.46 15.87
CA ALA A 83 -1.78 -7.15 16.53
C ALA A 83 -1.08 -8.12 15.58
N GLN A 84 -1.84 -8.90 14.79
CA GLN A 84 -1.29 -9.80 13.77
C GLN A 84 -0.45 -9.04 12.74
N ASP A 85 -0.95 -7.91 12.23
CA ASP A 85 -0.21 -7.06 11.30
C ASP A 85 1.12 -6.56 11.89
N VAL A 86 1.13 -6.16 13.16
CA VAL A 86 2.36 -5.74 13.85
C VAL A 86 3.37 -6.88 13.92
N TRP A 87 2.94 -8.10 14.22
CA TRP A 87 3.81 -9.27 14.24
C TRP A 87 4.32 -9.64 12.85
N LEU A 88 3.47 -9.58 11.83
CA LEU A 88 3.85 -9.85 10.45
C LEU A 88 4.88 -8.83 9.93
N ASP A 89 4.68 -7.55 10.23
CA ASP A 89 5.64 -6.53 9.88
C ASP A 89 6.95 -6.73 10.64
N THR A 90 6.89 -7.14 11.92
CA THR A 90 8.08 -7.40 12.75
C THR A 90 8.87 -8.58 12.20
N TRP A 91 8.19 -9.65 11.80
CA TRP A 91 8.77 -10.77 11.08
C TRP A 91 9.50 -10.31 9.80
N ARG A 92 8.85 -9.52 8.94
CA ARG A 92 9.47 -8.96 7.73
C ARG A 92 10.68 -8.06 8.03
N HIS A 93 10.70 -7.42 9.19
CA HIS A 93 11.83 -6.59 9.60
C HIS A 93 13.05 -7.44 9.96
N LEU A 94 12.83 -8.51 10.72
CA LEU A 94 13.86 -9.49 11.10
C LEU A 94 14.41 -10.24 9.88
N LEU A 95 13.54 -10.66 8.96
CA LEU A 95 13.95 -11.32 7.69
C LEU A 95 14.83 -10.45 6.79
N ARG A 96 14.86 -9.14 7.01
CA ARG A 96 15.77 -8.22 6.29
C ARG A 96 17.10 -8.03 7.01
N GLY A 97 17.39 -8.83 8.03
CA GLY A 97 18.59 -8.75 8.86
C GLY A 97 18.63 -7.55 9.80
N ASN A 98 17.48 -6.92 10.10
CA ASN A 98 17.45 -5.78 11.02
C ASN A 98 17.32 -6.25 12.48
N GLU A 99 17.99 -5.55 13.38
CA GLU A 99 17.93 -5.78 14.81
C GLU A 99 16.86 -4.94 15.51
N VAL A 100 16.39 -5.42 16.67
CA VAL A 100 15.42 -4.71 17.52
C VAL A 100 16.05 -4.42 18.88
N HIS A 101 16.70 -3.26 19.02
CA HIS A 101 17.38 -2.87 20.27
C HIS A 101 16.42 -2.48 21.41
N HIS A 102 15.24 -1.90 21.08
CA HIS A 102 14.26 -1.44 22.06
C HIS A 102 12.87 -2.02 21.78
N PRO A 103 12.62 -3.31 22.10
CA PRO A 103 11.41 -4.03 21.72
C PRO A 103 10.11 -3.33 22.07
N ALA A 104 9.97 -2.86 23.32
CA ALA A 104 8.76 -2.20 23.77
C ALA A 104 8.41 -0.94 22.96
N GLY A 105 9.41 -0.06 22.76
CA GLY A 105 9.23 1.18 21.99
C GLY A 105 8.99 0.91 20.51
N PHE A 106 9.73 -0.05 19.94
CA PHE A 106 9.59 -0.49 18.56
C PHE A 106 8.18 -1.02 18.27
N LEU A 107 7.70 -1.97 19.08
CA LEU A 107 6.40 -2.60 18.92
C LEU A 107 5.26 -1.61 19.18
N ALA A 108 5.35 -0.78 20.21
CA ALA A 108 4.34 0.24 20.50
C ALA A 108 4.23 1.28 19.36
N THR A 109 5.36 1.69 18.79
CA THR A 109 5.39 2.63 17.66
C THR A 109 4.76 2.02 16.42
N ARG A 110 5.08 0.76 16.09
CA ARG A 110 4.45 0.06 14.96
C ARG A 110 2.95 -0.12 15.14
N THR A 111 2.53 -0.50 16.34
CA THR A 111 1.10 -0.62 16.68
C THR A 111 0.35 0.69 16.43
N ARG A 112 0.89 1.82 16.92
CA ARG A 112 0.32 3.15 16.67
C ARG A 112 0.28 3.50 15.19
N ARG A 113 1.38 3.27 14.46
CA ARG A 113 1.45 3.57 13.03
C ARG A 113 0.41 2.76 12.24
N ARG A 114 0.25 1.48 12.57
CA ARG A 114 -0.75 0.61 11.92
C ARG A 114 -2.18 1.10 12.16
N ALA A 115 -2.49 1.54 13.38
CA ALA A 115 -3.80 2.14 13.68
C ALA A 115 -4.05 3.43 12.89
N ILE A 116 -3.04 4.31 12.80
CA ILE A 116 -3.12 5.54 12.00
C ILE A 116 -3.35 5.21 10.52
N ASP A 117 -2.61 4.25 9.98
CA ASP A 117 -2.73 3.83 8.58
C ASP A 117 -4.10 3.22 8.30
N HIS A 118 -4.65 2.43 9.24
CA HIS A 118 -6.02 1.91 9.16
C HIS A 118 -7.05 3.04 9.03
N TYR A 119 -7.02 4.03 9.93
CA TYR A 119 -7.96 5.16 9.86
C TYR A 119 -7.75 6.06 8.64
N ARG A 120 -6.50 6.23 8.21
CA ARG A 120 -6.19 6.98 6.98
C ARG A 120 -6.80 6.29 5.77
N LEU A 121 -6.65 4.97 5.66
CA LEU A 121 -7.23 4.19 4.57
C LEU A 121 -8.76 4.20 4.60
N ALA A 122 -9.37 4.05 5.78
CA ALA A 122 -10.82 4.12 5.95
C ALA A 122 -11.38 5.49 5.56
N ARG A 123 -10.65 6.58 5.86
CA ARG A 123 -11.00 7.94 5.44
C ARG A 123 -10.94 8.09 3.92
N VAL A 124 -9.84 7.69 3.28
CA VAL A 124 -9.68 7.77 1.82
C VAL A 124 -10.78 6.98 1.11
N ARG A 125 -11.13 5.78 1.60
CA ARG A 125 -12.22 4.97 1.05
C ARG A 125 -13.58 5.67 1.14
N ARG A 126 -13.86 6.39 2.25
CA ARG A 126 -15.10 7.17 2.41
C ARG A 126 -15.15 8.38 1.48
N GLU A 127 -14.03 9.08 1.33
CA GLU A 127 -13.91 10.21 0.39
C GLU A 127 -14.16 9.73 -1.05
N GLN A 128 -13.52 8.64 -1.48
CA GLN A 128 -13.72 8.05 -2.81
C GLN A 128 -15.15 7.54 -3.05
N ALA A 129 -15.80 6.95 -2.03
CA ALA A 129 -17.20 6.53 -2.15
C ALA A 129 -18.14 7.72 -2.33
N THR A 130 -17.82 8.86 -1.70
CA THR A 130 -18.57 10.11 -1.88
C THR A 130 -18.35 10.66 -3.29
N ASP A 131 -17.10 10.68 -3.78
CA ASP A 131 -16.77 11.12 -5.14
C ASP A 131 -17.41 10.25 -6.24
N TYR A 132 -17.60 8.95 -6.00
CA TYR A 132 -18.27 8.06 -6.96
C TYR A 132 -19.80 8.28 -6.99
N THR A 133 -20.35 8.81 -5.90
CA THR A 133 -21.75 9.23 -5.82
C THR A 133 -21.97 10.60 -6.47
N ASP A 134 -20.88 11.30 -6.82
CA ASP A 134 -20.91 12.63 -7.41
C ASP A 134 -21.30 12.56 -8.90
N ASP A 135 -22.57 12.88 -9.16
CA ASP A 135 -23.33 13.26 -10.37
C ASP A 135 -22.91 12.77 -11.77
N VAL A 136 -21.63 12.67 -12.11
CA VAL A 136 -21.16 12.36 -13.47
C VAL A 136 -21.41 10.90 -13.85
N ALA A 137 -21.20 9.96 -12.94
CA ALA A 137 -21.47 8.54 -13.18
C ALA A 137 -22.98 8.29 -13.32
N LEU A 138 -23.78 8.94 -12.47
CA LEU A 138 -25.24 8.86 -12.51
C LEU A 138 -25.79 9.52 -13.78
N HIS A 139 -25.31 10.72 -14.16
CA HIS A 139 -25.70 11.38 -15.42
C HIS A 139 -25.36 10.56 -16.66
N ARG A 140 -24.21 9.87 -16.68
CA ARG A 140 -23.85 9.00 -17.81
C ARG A 140 -24.79 7.79 -17.91
N ILE A 141 -25.16 7.17 -16.80
CA ILE A 141 -26.10 6.04 -16.77
C ILE A 141 -27.50 6.51 -17.20
N THR A 142 -27.98 7.62 -16.65
CA THR A 142 -29.27 8.22 -17.02
C THR A 142 -29.32 8.61 -18.50
N ARG A 143 -28.22 9.14 -19.07
CA ARG A 143 -28.12 9.43 -20.50
C ARG A 143 -28.16 8.17 -21.37
N MET A 144 -27.44 7.12 -20.98
CA MET A 144 -27.45 5.85 -21.71
C MET A 144 -28.82 5.15 -21.70
N ILE A 145 -29.58 5.29 -20.62
CA ILE A 145 -30.93 4.73 -20.51
C ILE A 145 -31.96 5.61 -21.24
N GLY A 146 -31.79 6.94 -21.19
CA GLY A 146 -32.67 7.89 -21.87
C GLY A 146 -32.53 7.91 -23.40
N ASP A 147 -31.34 7.65 -23.95
CA ASP A 147 -31.10 7.57 -25.40
C ASP A 147 -31.60 6.22 -26.01
N ALA A 148 -32.11 5.29 -25.19
CA ALA A 148 -32.57 3.95 -25.61
C ALA A 148 -34.11 3.80 -25.66
N ALA A 149 -34.87 4.90 -25.48
CA ALA A 149 -36.34 4.96 -25.54
C ALA A 149 -36.79 5.89 -26.67
#